data_AF-A0A519S166-F1
#
_entry.id   AF-A0A519S166-F1
#
_cell.length_a   1.000
_cell.length_b   1.000
_cell.length_c   1.000
_cell.angle_alpha   90.00
_cell.angle_beta   90.00
_cell.angle_gamma   90.00
#
_symmetry.space_group_name_H-M   'P 1'
#
loop_
_entity.id
_entity.type
_entity.pdbx_description
1 polymer ?
#
loop_
_entity_poly.entity_id
_entity_poly.type
_entity_poly.pdbx_seq_one_letter_code
_entity_poly.pdbx_strand_id
1 'polypeptide(L)'
;MVNHKETPKTLSLKNWLLAKKFHIIIWIVFIIYESVIIGLFSGQFGKLVNYVLFYSLNITLFYLHTHIILANGLKKRNHIWWKLPILLAFEIAIYIVFYVGIDYFIIEILKYPRVRKIGVNLQYILGPIYRAIYFLFFSTGYYFLLKFLSEKKKTEDLEKQRLNNMIRIAKSENAFLKAQIQPHLLFNTLDFIYQNARENSPIAAETILSLSEMMRYSVDSNKDRDFIPLEEEINQVENLINLHQLRKNHQLQIRFWYDEEIKKIEIIPLVLITLVENMFKHGNLLSPSEPAEINLYLKDGNLVIETVNLIAPPKSNAGLNAGIKNITKRLDYAYGENSTFKSHVDERNFYQVKLTIRIFSDS
;
A
#
# COMPACT_ATOMS: atom_id res chain seq x y z
N MET A 1 -7.34 -30.32 -6.31
CA MET A 1 -7.82 -30.38 -7.71
C MET A 1 -9.33 -30.23 -7.72
N VAL A 2 -9.86 -29.02 -7.95
CA VAL A 2 -11.20 -28.84 -8.53
C VAL A 2 -11.11 -27.60 -9.41
N ASN A 3 -11.20 -27.83 -10.72
CA ASN A 3 -11.02 -26.85 -11.76
C ASN A 3 -12.41 -26.31 -12.13
N HIS A 4 -12.79 -25.13 -11.63
CA HIS A 4 -14.02 -24.48 -12.06
C HIS A 4 -13.82 -23.90 -13.46
N LYS A 5 -14.23 -24.68 -14.47
CA LYS A 5 -14.47 -24.18 -15.83
C LYS A 5 -15.70 -23.28 -15.79
N GLU A 6 -15.48 -21.97 -15.84
CA GLU A 6 -16.53 -21.02 -16.18
C GLU A 6 -17.01 -21.30 -17.61
N THR A 7 -18.29 -21.63 -17.75
CA THR A 7 -18.98 -21.71 -19.04
C THR A 7 -19.16 -20.30 -19.62
N PRO A 8 -18.92 -20.09 -20.94
CA PRO A 8 -19.05 -18.77 -21.54
C PRO A 8 -20.52 -18.32 -21.54
N LYS A 9 -20.82 -17.24 -20.80
CA LYS A 9 -22.13 -16.58 -20.84
C LYS A 9 -22.45 -16.18 -22.27
N THR A 10 -23.57 -16.66 -22.81
CA THR A 10 -24.13 -16.20 -24.08
C THR A 10 -24.34 -14.68 -24.00
N LEU A 11 -23.55 -13.90 -24.74
CA LEU A 11 -23.67 -12.45 -24.76
C LEU A 11 -25.01 -12.09 -25.42
N SER A 12 -26.00 -11.66 -24.62
CA SER A 12 -27.21 -11.05 -25.19
C SER A 12 -26.81 -9.83 -26.04
N LEU A 13 -27.50 -9.60 -27.17
CA LEU A 13 -27.24 -8.47 -28.07
C LEU A 13 -27.19 -7.13 -27.30
N LYS A 14 -28.03 -6.99 -26.28
CA LYS A 14 -28.07 -5.85 -25.37
C LYS A 14 -26.75 -5.67 -24.59
N ASN A 15 -26.18 -6.75 -24.06
CA ASN A 15 -24.91 -6.70 -23.33
C ASN A 15 -23.71 -6.42 -24.25
N TRP A 16 -23.76 -6.91 -25.50
CA TRP A 16 -22.76 -6.59 -26.52
C TRP A 16 -22.79 -5.09 -26.89
N LEU A 17 -23.99 -4.56 -27.14
CA LEU A 17 -24.19 -3.13 -27.44
C LEU A 17 -23.74 -2.24 -26.28
N LEU A 18 -24.05 -2.62 -25.03
CA LEU A 18 -23.60 -1.89 -23.84
C LEU A 18 -22.08 -1.90 -23.68
N ALA A 19 -21.42 -3.03 -23.97
CA ALA A 19 -19.96 -3.16 -23.92
C ALA A 19 -19.26 -2.34 -25.03
N LYS A 20 -19.93 -2.09 -26.15
CA LYS A 20 -19.37 -1.36 -27.32
C LYS A 20 -19.99 0.01 -27.56
N LYS A 21 -20.82 0.51 -26.63
CA LYS A 21 -21.59 1.76 -26.78
C LYS A 21 -20.74 2.96 -27.21
N PHE A 22 -19.55 3.11 -26.64
CA PHE A 22 -18.66 4.22 -26.96
C PHE A 22 -18.12 4.14 -28.39
N HIS A 23 -17.77 2.94 -28.89
CA HIS A 23 -17.36 2.78 -30.28
C HIS A 23 -18.49 3.10 -31.25
N ILE A 24 -19.71 2.64 -30.95
CA ILE A 24 -20.89 2.89 -31.79
C ILE A 24 -21.16 4.40 -31.86
N ILE A 25 -21.14 5.09 -30.71
CA ILE A 25 -21.31 6.55 -30.64
C ILE A 25 -20.22 7.28 -31.43
N ILE A 26 -18.94 6.91 -31.25
CA ILE A 26 -17.82 7.53 -31.96
C ILE A 26 -17.98 7.37 -33.47
N TRP A 27 -18.31 6.16 -33.95
CA TRP A 27 -18.51 5.93 -35.38
C TRP A 27 -19.71 6.69 -35.93
N ILE A 28 -20.82 6.77 -35.21
CA ILE A 28 -21.99 7.56 -35.64
C ILE A 28 -21.63 9.04 -35.74
N VAL A 29 -20.98 9.60 -34.71
CA VAL A 29 -20.55 11.00 -34.70
C VAL A 29 -19.56 11.28 -35.83
N PHE A 30 -18.60 10.37 -36.06
CA PHE A 30 -17.63 10.48 -37.14
C PHE A 30 -18.27 10.43 -38.53
N ILE A 31 -19.20 9.48 -38.75
CA ILE A 31 -19.93 9.35 -40.01
C ILE A 31 -20.76 10.60 -40.30
N ILE A 32 -21.45 11.14 -39.29
CA ILE A 32 -22.21 12.39 -39.41
C ILE A 32 -21.27 13.53 -39.79
N TYR A 33 -20.19 13.74 -39.02
CA TYR A 33 -19.19 14.77 -39.27
C TYR A 33 -18.64 14.73 -40.70
N GLU A 34 -18.15 13.56 -41.14
CA GLU A 34 -17.59 13.44 -42.50
C GLU A 34 -18.66 13.56 -43.58
N SER A 35 -19.88 13.05 -43.36
CA SER A 35 -20.97 13.18 -44.34
C SER A 35 -21.38 14.64 -44.55
N VAL A 36 -21.37 15.46 -43.48
CA VAL A 36 -21.63 16.90 -43.53
C VAL A 36 -20.53 17.62 -44.29
N ILE A 37 -19.26 17.34 -43.97
CA ILE A 37 -18.12 17.94 -44.67
C ILE A 37 -18.17 17.60 -46.16
N ILE A 38 -18.33 16.32 -46.50
CA ILE A 38 -18.39 15.90 -47.91
C ILE A 38 -19.56 16.60 -48.61
N GLY A 39 -20.75 16.63 -48.00
CA GLY A 39 -21.92 17.30 -48.57
C GLY A 39 -21.74 18.80 -48.79
N LEU A 40 -21.07 19.50 -47.87
CA LEU A 40 -20.74 20.92 -48.01
C LEU A 40 -19.73 21.17 -49.15
N PHE A 41 -18.70 20.33 -49.29
CA PHE A 41 -17.69 20.47 -50.34
C PHE A 41 -18.17 20.02 -51.72
N SER A 42 -19.03 19.00 -51.80
CA SER A 42 -19.56 18.47 -53.06
C SER A 42 -20.80 19.23 -53.56
N GLY A 43 -21.43 20.04 -52.71
CA GLY A 43 -22.71 20.71 -52.98
C GLY A 43 -23.92 19.77 -53.01
N GLN A 44 -23.74 18.46 -52.72
CA GLN A 44 -24.81 17.47 -52.70
C GLN A 44 -24.51 16.30 -51.76
N PHE A 45 -25.52 15.85 -51.03
CA PHE A 45 -25.40 14.65 -50.18
C PHE A 45 -25.54 13.36 -50.99
N GLY A 46 -24.73 12.37 -50.66
CA GLY A 46 -24.85 11.03 -51.23
C GLY A 46 -26.08 10.29 -50.70
N LYS A 47 -26.44 9.17 -51.33
CA LYS A 47 -27.49 8.29 -50.79
C LYS A 47 -27.00 7.53 -49.56
N LEU A 48 -27.92 7.24 -48.64
CA LEU A 48 -27.65 6.51 -47.38
C LEU A 48 -26.91 5.19 -47.63
N VAL A 49 -27.29 4.44 -48.67
CA VAL A 49 -26.66 3.16 -49.05
C VAL A 49 -25.16 3.31 -49.31
N ASN A 50 -24.71 4.41 -49.92
CA ASN A 50 -23.29 4.66 -50.19
C ASN A 50 -22.52 4.82 -48.89
N TYR A 51 -23.05 5.60 -47.95
CA TYR A 51 -22.42 5.80 -46.65
C TYR A 51 -22.34 4.46 -45.89
N VAL A 52 -23.43 3.69 -45.84
CA VAL A 52 -23.44 2.39 -45.15
C VAL A 52 -22.39 1.44 -45.72
N LEU A 53 -22.31 1.27 -47.04
CA LEU A 53 -21.38 0.34 -47.66
C LEU A 53 -19.90 0.76 -47.46
N PHE A 54 -19.55 2.01 -47.78
CA PHE A 54 -18.16 2.47 -47.67
C PHE A 54 -17.70 2.61 -46.22
N TYR A 55 -18.55 3.07 -45.28
CA TYR A 55 -18.16 3.11 -43.87
C TYR A 55 -18.10 1.72 -43.25
N SER A 56 -18.94 0.76 -43.67
CA SER A 56 -18.79 -0.63 -43.21
C SER A 56 -17.44 -1.22 -43.64
N LEU A 57 -16.99 -0.95 -44.87
CA LEU A 57 -15.66 -1.33 -45.33
C LEU A 57 -14.54 -0.66 -44.51
N ASN A 58 -14.64 0.64 -44.23
CA ASN A 58 -13.65 1.38 -43.44
C ASN A 58 -13.58 0.92 -41.98
N ILE A 59 -14.74 0.66 -41.36
CA ILE A 59 -14.83 0.10 -39.99
C ILE A 59 -14.17 -1.28 -39.95
N THR A 60 -14.44 -2.11 -40.95
CA THR A 60 -13.84 -3.45 -41.08
C THR A 60 -12.33 -3.37 -41.22
N LEU A 61 -11.83 -2.49 -42.10
CA LEU A 61 -10.40 -2.21 -42.25
C LEU A 61 -9.79 -1.77 -40.92
N PHE A 62 -10.40 -0.82 -40.22
CA PHE A 62 -9.90 -0.28 -38.96
C PHE A 62 -9.70 -1.39 -37.92
N TYR A 63 -10.70 -2.23 -37.66
CA TYR A 63 -10.60 -3.27 -36.65
C TYR A 63 -9.75 -4.47 -37.08
N LEU A 64 -9.76 -4.86 -38.36
CA LEU A 64 -8.84 -5.88 -38.89
C LEU A 64 -7.38 -5.46 -38.73
N HIS A 65 -7.09 -4.20 -39.07
CA HIS A 65 -5.76 -3.64 -38.92
C HIS A 65 -5.27 -3.71 -37.48
N THR A 66 -6.09 -3.23 -36.53
CA THR A 66 -5.76 -3.24 -35.10
C THR A 66 -5.58 -4.66 -34.56
N HIS A 67 -6.56 -5.54 -34.76
CA HIS A 67 -6.64 -6.81 -34.02
C HIS A 67 -5.91 -7.97 -34.69
N ILE A 68 -5.66 -7.90 -36.01
CA ILE A 68 -4.99 -8.97 -36.76
C ILE A 68 -3.63 -8.50 -37.26
N ILE A 69 -3.59 -7.43 -38.06
CA ILE A 69 -2.36 -7.02 -38.76
C ILE A 69 -1.31 -6.51 -37.78
N LEU A 70 -1.63 -5.52 -36.95
CA LEU A 70 -0.69 -4.98 -35.96
C LEU A 70 -0.39 -5.98 -34.85
N ALA A 71 -1.40 -6.67 -34.34
CA ALA A 71 -1.22 -7.67 -33.28
C ALA A 71 -0.28 -8.80 -33.69
N ASN A 72 -0.36 -9.29 -34.94
CA ASN A 72 0.53 -10.34 -35.45
C ASN A 72 1.86 -9.79 -35.97
N GLY A 73 1.82 -8.66 -36.68
CA GLY A 73 2.98 -8.02 -37.29
C GLY A 73 4.01 -7.54 -36.26
N LEU A 74 3.56 -7.09 -35.09
CA LEU A 74 4.41 -6.55 -34.02
C LEU A 74 4.78 -7.59 -32.95
N LYS A 75 4.35 -8.85 -33.08
CA LYS A 75 4.55 -9.89 -32.05
C LYS A 75 6.02 -10.30 -31.85
N LYS A 76 6.82 -10.35 -32.93
CA LYS A 76 8.24 -10.78 -32.89
C LYS A 76 9.16 -9.70 -33.46
N ARG A 77 9.94 -9.06 -32.59
CA ARG A 77 10.86 -7.95 -32.91
C ARG A 77 11.75 -8.20 -34.14
N ASN A 78 12.29 -9.40 -34.29
CA ASN A 78 13.26 -9.73 -35.35
C ASN A 78 12.64 -9.83 -36.76
N HIS A 79 11.31 -9.93 -36.88
CA HIS A 79 10.66 -10.14 -38.18
C HIS A 79 9.81 -8.93 -38.62
N ILE A 80 9.77 -7.86 -37.82
CA ILE A 80 8.89 -6.69 -38.05
C ILE A 80 9.22 -6.03 -39.40
N TRP A 81 10.51 -5.84 -39.69
CA TRP A 81 11.00 -5.07 -40.85
C TRP A 81 10.52 -5.60 -42.21
N TRP A 82 10.29 -6.91 -42.35
CA TRP A 82 9.80 -7.49 -43.60
C TRP A 82 8.34 -7.93 -43.52
N LYS A 83 7.86 -8.43 -42.37
CA LYS A 83 6.47 -8.90 -42.23
C LYS A 83 5.47 -7.76 -42.29
N LEU A 84 5.74 -6.65 -41.60
CA LEU A 84 4.77 -5.57 -41.47
C LEU A 84 4.50 -4.86 -42.80
N PRO A 85 5.51 -4.48 -43.63
CA PRO A 85 5.25 -3.89 -44.94
C PRO A 85 4.47 -4.81 -45.88
N ILE A 86 4.76 -6.11 -45.88
CA ILE A 86 4.06 -7.10 -46.72
C ILE A 86 2.59 -7.20 -46.31
N LEU A 87 2.30 -7.28 -45.01
CA LEU A 87 0.93 -7.34 -44.51
C LEU A 87 0.15 -6.05 -44.80
N LEU A 88 0.79 -4.89 -44.65
CA LEU A 88 0.20 -3.59 -44.98
C LEU A 88 -0.11 -3.46 -46.48
N ALA A 89 0.83 -3.86 -47.34
CA ALA A 89 0.62 -3.83 -48.79
C ALA A 89 -0.54 -4.75 -49.21
N PHE A 90 -0.60 -5.96 -48.63
CA PHE A 90 -1.67 -6.91 -48.86
C PHE A 90 -3.03 -6.38 -48.38
N GLU A 91 -3.08 -5.75 -47.21
CA GLU A 91 -4.28 -5.13 -46.64
C GLU A 91 -4.81 -3.99 -47.52
N ILE A 92 -3.94 -3.09 -47.99
CA ILE A 92 -4.30 -1.99 -48.88
C ILE A 92 -4.80 -2.54 -50.23
N ALA A 93 -4.14 -3.56 -50.78
CA ALA A 93 -4.58 -4.19 -52.03
C ALA A 93 -5.99 -4.80 -51.90
N ILE A 94 -6.25 -5.54 -50.82
CA ILE A 94 -7.58 -6.09 -50.53
C ILE A 94 -8.62 -4.98 -50.40
N TYR A 95 -8.30 -3.90 -49.67
CA TYR A 95 -9.20 -2.78 -49.50
C TYR A 95 -9.59 -2.15 -50.85
N ILE A 96 -8.63 -1.95 -51.75
CA ILE A 96 -8.88 -1.40 -53.08
C ILE A 96 -9.80 -2.33 -53.89
N VAL A 97 -9.57 -3.65 -53.86
CA VAL A 97 -10.42 -4.63 -54.56
C VAL A 97 -11.86 -4.55 -54.07
N PHE A 98 -12.09 -4.53 -52.75
CA PHE A 98 -13.44 -4.38 -52.19
C PHE A 98 -14.05 -3.01 -52.50
N TYR A 99 -13.27 -1.94 -52.45
CA TYR A 99 -13.74 -0.60 -52.79
C TYR A 99 -14.25 -0.55 -54.24
N VAL A 100 -13.47 -1.07 -55.19
CA VAL A 100 -13.85 -1.12 -56.60
C VAL A 100 -15.07 -2.03 -56.81
N GLY A 101 -15.14 -3.17 -56.11
CA GLY A 101 -16.31 -4.06 -56.14
C GLY A 101 -17.59 -3.39 -55.64
N ILE A 102 -17.52 -2.63 -54.55
CA ILE A 102 -18.65 -1.82 -54.04
C ILE A 102 -19.03 -0.76 -55.06
N ASP A 103 -18.06 -0.10 -55.68
CA ASP A 103 -18.35 0.95 -56.67
C ASP A 103 -19.04 0.38 -57.92
N TYR A 104 -18.55 -0.75 -58.42
CA TYR A 104 -19.18 -1.49 -59.52
C TYR A 104 -20.61 -1.92 -59.16
N PHE A 105 -20.82 -2.45 -57.95
CA PHE A 105 -22.15 -2.83 -57.46
C PHE A 105 -23.13 -1.64 -57.43
N ILE A 106 -22.69 -0.47 -56.94
CA ILE A 106 -23.53 0.73 -56.89
C ILE A 106 -23.92 1.24 -58.29
N ILE A 107 -23.00 1.16 -59.25
CA ILE A 107 -23.23 1.70 -60.59
C ILE A 107 -24.07 0.74 -61.44
N GLU A 108 -23.70 -0.54 -61.52
CA GLU A 108 -24.35 -1.50 -62.43
C GLU A 108 -25.67 -2.03 -61.88
N ILE A 109 -25.72 -2.36 -60.59
CA ILE A 109 -26.88 -3.02 -59.99
C ILE A 109 -27.89 -1.99 -59.48
N LEU A 110 -27.41 -0.93 -58.80
CA LEU A 110 -28.29 0.11 -58.28
C LEU A 110 -28.57 1.25 -59.28
N LYS A 111 -27.98 1.20 -60.48
CA LYS A 111 -28.15 2.15 -61.59
C LYS A 111 -27.99 3.62 -61.17
N TYR A 112 -27.09 3.88 -60.24
CA TYR A 112 -26.84 5.25 -59.77
C TYR A 112 -25.76 5.93 -60.61
N PRO A 113 -26.10 6.99 -61.37
CA PRO A 113 -25.10 7.73 -62.13
C PRO A 113 -24.17 8.46 -61.15
N ARG A 114 -22.88 8.13 -61.20
CA ARG A 114 -21.84 8.91 -60.55
C ARG A 114 -21.42 10.09 -61.44
N VAL A 115 -20.96 11.15 -60.79
CA VAL A 115 -20.32 12.32 -61.43
C VAL A 115 -18.98 11.97 -62.10
N ARG A 116 -18.36 10.83 -61.74
CA ARG A 116 -17.09 10.35 -62.34
C ARG A 116 -17.33 9.05 -63.11
N LYS A 117 -16.84 8.99 -64.36
CA LYS A 117 -16.82 7.76 -65.16
C LYS A 117 -15.91 6.72 -64.51
N ILE A 118 -16.33 5.45 -64.49
CA ILE A 118 -15.47 4.33 -64.11
C ILE A 118 -14.27 4.34 -65.06
N GLY A 119 -13.06 4.35 -64.51
CA GLY A 119 -11.83 4.27 -65.28
C GLY A 119 -10.64 3.92 -64.39
N VAL A 120 -9.67 3.19 -64.95
CA VAL A 120 -8.40 2.85 -64.28
C VAL A 120 -7.42 4.03 -64.36
N ASN A 121 -7.91 5.26 -64.12
CA ASN A 121 -7.06 6.43 -64.09
C ASN A 121 -6.45 6.56 -62.68
N LEU A 122 -5.21 7.07 -62.59
CA LEU A 122 -4.50 7.32 -61.35
C LEU A 122 -5.35 8.10 -60.34
N GLN A 123 -6.15 9.08 -60.80
CA GLN A 123 -7.04 9.86 -59.95
C GLN A 123 -8.16 9.02 -59.28
N TYR A 124 -8.58 7.91 -59.89
CA TYR A 124 -9.59 6.99 -59.33
C TYR A 124 -8.99 6.09 -58.25
N ILE A 125 -7.73 5.66 -58.40
CA ILE A 125 -7.03 4.76 -57.46
C ILE A 125 -6.47 5.53 -56.24
N LEU A 126 -6.03 6.79 -56.43
CA LEU A 126 -5.47 7.61 -55.35
C LEU A 126 -6.47 7.91 -54.23
N GLY A 127 -7.76 8.05 -54.54
CA GLY A 127 -8.80 8.32 -53.53
C GLY A 127 -8.92 7.19 -52.49
N PRO A 128 -9.14 5.92 -52.91
CA PRO A 128 -9.15 4.76 -52.02
C PRO A 128 -7.84 4.58 -51.26
N ILE A 129 -6.68 4.81 -51.89
CA ILE A 129 -5.38 4.72 -51.20
C ILE A 129 -5.31 5.75 -50.07
N TYR A 130 -5.64 7.01 -50.34
CA TYR A 130 -5.67 8.06 -49.33
C TYR A 130 -6.62 7.71 -48.18
N ARG A 131 -7.82 7.20 -48.51
CA ARG A 131 -8.82 6.76 -47.53
C ARG A 131 -8.30 5.61 -46.66
N ALA A 132 -7.65 4.61 -47.27
CA ALA A 132 -7.06 3.49 -46.55
C ALA A 132 -5.97 3.98 -45.59
N ILE A 133 -5.02 4.77 -46.07
CA ILE A 133 -3.93 5.33 -45.25
C ILE A 133 -4.48 6.13 -44.07
N TYR A 134 -5.52 6.95 -44.31
CA TYR A 134 -6.20 7.72 -43.27
C TYR A 134 -6.72 6.80 -42.14
N PHE A 135 -7.47 5.75 -42.46
CA PHE A 135 -7.99 4.82 -41.44
C PHE A 135 -6.91 3.96 -40.79
N LEU A 136 -5.88 3.56 -41.55
CA LEU A 136 -4.73 2.81 -41.00
C LEU A 136 -3.96 3.66 -39.98
N PHE A 137 -3.82 4.96 -40.22
CA PHE A 137 -3.18 5.89 -39.28
C PHE A 137 -3.95 5.96 -37.95
N PHE A 138 -5.27 6.20 -37.99
CA PHE A 138 -6.09 6.21 -36.78
C PHE A 138 -6.12 4.85 -36.08
N SER A 139 -6.19 3.75 -36.84
CA SER A 139 -6.16 2.39 -36.31
C SER A 139 -4.84 2.06 -35.61
N THR A 140 -3.72 2.51 -36.17
CA THR A 140 -2.39 2.39 -35.55
C THR A 140 -2.32 3.16 -34.23
N GLY A 141 -2.79 4.42 -34.22
CA GLY A 141 -2.88 5.21 -33.00
C GLY A 141 -3.72 4.53 -31.91
N TYR A 142 -4.88 3.99 -32.30
CA TYR A 142 -5.76 3.25 -31.40
C TYR A 142 -5.09 1.98 -30.84
N TYR A 143 -4.40 1.20 -31.68
CA TYR A 143 -3.65 0.03 -31.23
C TYR A 143 -2.60 0.38 -30.17
N PHE A 144 -1.78 1.41 -30.43
CA PHE A 144 -0.76 1.83 -29.48
C PHE A 144 -1.35 2.41 -28.19
N LEU A 145 -2.48 3.12 -28.27
CA LEU A 145 -3.19 3.60 -27.08
C LEU A 145 -3.67 2.42 -26.21
N LEU A 146 -4.33 1.41 -26.80
CA LEU A 146 -4.75 0.22 -26.08
C LEU A 146 -3.57 -0.52 -25.45
N LYS A 147 -2.48 -0.67 -26.21
CA LYS A 147 -1.26 -1.32 -25.74
C LYS A 147 -0.65 -0.56 -24.56
N PHE A 148 -0.52 0.76 -24.68
CA PHE A 148 -0.01 1.62 -23.61
C PHE A 148 -0.85 1.52 -22.34
N LEU A 149 -2.17 1.60 -22.44
CA LEU A 149 -3.08 1.47 -21.28
C LEU A 149 -2.96 0.08 -20.63
N SER A 150 -2.85 -0.98 -21.43
CA SER A 150 -2.66 -2.34 -20.93
C SER A 150 -1.30 -2.53 -20.25
N GLU A 151 -0.23 -1.99 -20.81
CA GLU A 151 1.12 -2.06 -20.24
C GLU A 151 1.24 -1.24 -18.95
N LYS A 152 0.60 -0.06 -18.90
CA LYS A 152 0.50 0.75 -17.68
C LYS A 152 -0.19 -0.01 -16.56
N LYS A 153 -1.38 -0.57 -16.82
CA LYS A 153 -2.12 -1.37 -15.84
C LYS A 153 -1.32 -2.57 -15.35
N LYS A 154 -0.64 -3.28 -16.25
CA LYS A 154 0.22 -4.41 -15.90
C LYS A 154 1.37 -4.00 -14.99
N THR A 155 1.98 -2.84 -15.23
CA THR A 155 3.05 -2.29 -14.39
C THR A 155 2.54 -1.97 -12.99
N GLU A 156 1.40 -1.29 -12.88
CA GLU A 156 0.75 -0.97 -11.60
C GLU A 156 0.41 -2.25 -10.79
N ASP A 157 -0.11 -3.28 -11.46
CA ASP A 157 -0.42 -4.56 -10.81
C ASP A 157 0.85 -5.27 -10.32
N LEU A 158 1.94 -5.23 -11.09
CA LEU A 158 3.24 -5.80 -10.68
C LEU A 158 3.86 -5.06 -9.50
N GLU A 159 3.73 -3.73 -9.46
CA GLU A 159 4.22 -2.90 -8.36
C GLU A 159 3.46 -3.21 -7.05
N LYS A 160 2.14 -3.31 -7.11
CA LYS A 160 1.30 -3.76 -5.98
C LYS A 160 1.70 -5.14 -5.47
N GLN A 161 1.93 -6.09 -6.38
CA GLN A 161 2.39 -7.43 -6.01
C GLN A 161 3.77 -7.41 -5.32
N ARG A 162 4.70 -6.56 -5.80
CA ARG A 162 6.01 -6.39 -5.14
C ARG A 162 5.87 -5.83 -3.73
N LEU A 163 5.07 -4.79 -3.54
CA LEU A 163 4.85 -4.19 -2.23
C LEU A 163 4.24 -5.18 -1.23
N ASN A 164 3.23 -5.94 -1.66
CA ASN A 164 2.61 -6.98 -0.84
C ASN A 164 3.60 -8.08 -0.45
N ASN A 165 4.49 -8.48 -1.37
CA ASN A 165 5.55 -9.44 -1.07
C ASN A 165 6.56 -8.89 -0.06
N MET A 166 6.96 -7.61 -0.17
CA MET A 166 7.86 -6.97 0.79
C MET A 166 7.24 -6.92 2.19
N ILE A 167 5.95 -6.55 2.29
CA ILE A 167 5.23 -6.58 3.57
C ILE A 167 5.19 -7.99 4.14
N ARG A 168 4.92 -9.00 3.31
CA ARG A 168 4.89 -10.41 3.74
C ARG A 168 6.25 -10.88 4.25
N ILE A 169 7.33 -10.53 3.55
CA ILE A 169 8.70 -10.85 3.97
C ILE A 169 9.02 -10.17 5.30
N ALA A 170 8.76 -8.86 5.43
CA ALA A 170 8.99 -8.13 6.68
C ALA A 170 8.20 -8.72 7.85
N LYS A 171 6.94 -9.11 7.64
CA LYS A 171 6.12 -9.81 8.66
C LYS A 171 6.71 -11.17 9.03
N SER A 172 7.18 -11.93 8.03
CA SER A 172 7.82 -13.23 8.27
C SER A 172 9.14 -13.11 9.01
N GLU A 173 9.98 -12.13 8.66
CA GLU A 173 11.22 -11.84 9.35
C GLU A 173 10.95 -11.41 10.79
N ASN A 174 9.97 -10.54 11.02
CA ASN A 174 9.54 -10.14 12.35
C ASN A 174 9.06 -11.35 13.17
N ALA A 175 8.21 -12.21 12.59
CA ALA A 175 7.74 -13.42 13.24
C ALA A 175 8.88 -14.42 13.55
N PHE A 176 9.84 -14.56 12.64
CA PHE A 176 11.02 -15.41 12.84
C PHE A 176 11.92 -14.87 13.97
N LEU A 177 12.20 -13.57 13.97
CA LEU A 177 12.95 -12.90 15.05
C LEU A 177 12.23 -13.06 16.40
N LYS A 178 10.90 -12.96 16.42
CA LYS A 178 10.08 -13.23 17.62
C LYS A 178 10.22 -14.70 18.07
N ALA A 179 10.21 -15.66 17.15
CA ALA A 179 10.29 -17.08 17.47
C ALA A 179 11.66 -17.55 17.99
N GLN A 180 12.74 -16.79 17.77
CA GLN A 180 14.06 -17.11 18.33
C GLN A 180 14.10 -17.05 19.86
N ILE A 181 13.18 -16.31 20.49
CA ILE A 181 12.92 -16.40 21.93
C ILE A 181 11.75 -17.38 22.07
N GLN A 182 11.96 -18.59 22.58
CA GLN A 182 10.87 -19.52 22.90
C GLN A 182 10.27 -19.13 24.26
N PRO A 183 9.20 -18.31 24.32
CA PRO A 183 8.79 -17.71 25.58
C PRO A 183 8.25 -18.78 26.52
N HIS A 184 7.56 -19.78 25.97
CA HIS A 184 7.04 -20.92 26.72
C HIS A 184 8.12 -21.78 27.37
N LEU A 185 9.23 -22.05 26.67
CA LEU A 185 10.35 -22.79 27.26
C LEU A 185 10.99 -21.98 28.40
N LEU A 186 11.12 -20.66 28.20
CA LEU A 186 11.68 -19.75 29.20
C LEU A 186 10.79 -19.65 30.45
N PHE A 187 9.46 -19.48 30.27
CA PHE A 187 8.49 -19.45 31.39
C PHE A 187 8.50 -20.77 32.15
N ASN A 188 8.47 -21.90 31.44
CA ASN A 188 8.52 -23.22 32.07
C ASN A 188 9.80 -23.43 32.87
N THR A 189 10.93 -22.93 32.37
CA THR A 189 12.21 -23.04 33.06
C THR A 189 12.23 -22.15 34.30
N LEU A 190 11.73 -20.91 34.23
CA LEU A 190 11.65 -20.00 35.37
C LEU A 190 10.67 -20.52 36.43
N ASP A 191 9.48 -20.96 36.03
CA ASP A 191 8.48 -21.54 36.95
C ASP A 191 9.03 -22.80 37.63
N PHE A 192 9.80 -23.64 36.92
CA PHE A 192 10.49 -24.78 37.53
C PHE A 192 11.53 -24.33 38.58
N ILE A 193 12.38 -23.35 38.27
CA ILE A 193 13.38 -22.85 39.24
C ILE A 193 12.67 -22.19 40.43
N TYR A 194 11.57 -21.47 40.20
CA TYR A 194 10.72 -20.90 41.26
C TYR A 194 10.25 -21.97 42.24
N GLN A 195 9.62 -23.04 41.73
CA GLN A 195 9.07 -24.10 42.58
C GLN A 195 10.17 -24.81 43.40
N ASN A 196 11.36 -24.99 42.82
CA ASN A 196 12.50 -25.59 43.53
C ASN A 196 13.15 -24.64 44.56
N ALA A 197 13.12 -23.34 44.31
CA ALA A 197 13.69 -22.35 45.23
C ALA A 197 12.76 -22.01 46.40
N ARG A 198 11.44 -22.23 46.27
CA ARG A 198 10.42 -21.73 47.21
C ARG A 198 10.64 -22.14 48.66
N GLU A 199 11.13 -23.36 48.91
CA GLU A 199 11.30 -23.89 50.27
C GLU A 199 12.68 -23.57 50.89
N ASN A 200 13.72 -23.41 50.07
CA ASN A 200 15.11 -23.28 50.53
C ASN A 200 15.68 -21.86 50.36
N SER A 201 15.09 -21.05 49.49
CA SER A 201 15.48 -19.66 49.23
C SER A 201 14.26 -18.84 48.78
N PRO A 202 13.40 -18.42 49.74
CA PRO A 202 12.19 -17.67 49.44
C PRO A 202 12.45 -16.39 48.63
N ILE A 203 13.55 -15.69 48.92
CA ILE A 203 14.01 -14.49 48.19
C ILE A 203 14.35 -14.83 46.73
N ALA A 204 15.01 -15.95 46.47
CA ALA A 204 15.31 -16.37 45.10
C ALA A 204 14.03 -16.74 44.34
N ALA A 205 13.09 -17.43 44.99
CA ALA A 205 11.79 -17.74 44.39
C ALA A 205 11.03 -16.46 44.02
N GLU A 206 10.87 -15.51 44.93
CA GLU A 206 10.20 -14.23 44.65
C GLU A 206 10.86 -13.45 43.49
N THR A 207 12.19 -13.46 43.42
CA THR A 207 12.96 -12.85 42.32
C THR A 207 12.69 -13.53 40.98
N ILE A 208 12.58 -14.86 40.95
CA ILE A 208 12.30 -15.64 39.72
C ILE A 208 10.87 -15.42 39.25
N LEU A 209 9.90 -15.36 40.18
CA LEU A 209 8.50 -15.08 39.85
C LEU A 209 8.35 -13.69 39.23
N SER A 210 8.94 -12.68 39.87
CA SER A 210 8.95 -11.30 39.36
C SER A 210 9.57 -11.24 37.95
N LEU A 211 10.68 -11.95 37.73
CA LEU A 211 11.31 -12.03 36.40
C LEU A 211 10.41 -12.72 35.36
N SER A 212 9.72 -13.80 35.73
CA SER A 212 8.79 -14.54 34.87
C SER A 212 7.62 -13.66 34.43
N GLU A 213 7.03 -12.90 35.36
CA GLU A 213 5.93 -11.96 35.09
C GLU A 213 6.35 -10.82 34.16
N MET A 214 7.52 -10.22 34.41
CA MET A 214 8.06 -9.15 33.58
C MET A 214 8.40 -9.60 32.15
N MET A 215 8.95 -10.82 32.01
CA MET A 215 9.21 -11.41 30.69
C MET A 215 7.90 -11.73 29.95
N ARG A 216 6.88 -12.25 30.65
CA ARG A 216 5.57 -12.55 30.07
C ARG A 216 4.91 -11.29 29.52
N TYR A 217 4.93 -10.24 30.33
CA TYR A 217 4.44 -8.93 29.92
C TYR A 217 5.16 -8.38 28.70
N SER A 218 6.50 -8.40 28.67
CA SER A 218 7.28 -7.91 27.53
C SER A 218 7.01 -8.69 26.23
N VAL A 219 6.75 -10.00 26.33
CA VAL A 219 6.41 -10.84 25.16
C VAL A 219 4.97 -10.60 24.70
N ASP A 220 4.02 -10.47 25.63
CA ASP A 220 2.59 -10.32 25.31
C ASP A 220 2.23 -8.90 24.90
N SER A 221 2.89 -7.86 25.44
CA SER A 221 2.69 -6.47 25.05
C SER A 221 3.23 -6.15 23.65
N ASN A 222 4.08 -7.02 23.10
CA ASN A 222 4.54 -6.99 21.70
C ASN A 222 3.62 -7.75 20.73
N LYS A 223 2.49 -8.32 21.21
CA LYS A 223 1.46 -8.99 20.40
C LYS A 223 0.27 -8.05 20.20
N ASP A 224 0.28 -7.31 19.09
CA ASP A 224 -0.89 -6.73 18.41
C ASP A 224 -1.91 -5.91 19.25
N ARG A 225 -1.57 -5.47 20.47
CA ARG A 225 -2.36 -4.48 21.23
C ARG A 225 -1.74 -3.11 21.04
N ASP A 226 -2.46 -2.23 20.33
CA ASP A 226 -2.01 -0.85 20.08
C ASP A 226 -1.98 -0.03 21.39
N PHE A 227 -2.90 -0.33 22.32
CA PHE A 227 -3.00 0.29 23.63
C PHE A 227 -3.36 -0.73 24.73
N ILE A 228 -2.98 -0.42 25.97
CA ILE A 228 -3.27 -1.20 27.18
C ILE A 228 -3.63 -0.28 28.34
N PRO A 229 -4.37 -0.75 29.37
CA PRO A 229 -4.61 0.02 30.58
C PRO A 229 -3.29 0.40 31.27
N LEU A 230 -3.18 1.65 31.74
CA LEU A 230 -2.02 2.13 32.50
C LEU A 230 -1.80 1.32 33.79
N GLU A 231 -2.85 0.71 34.34
CA GLU A 231 -2.76 -0.28 35.42
C GLU A 231 -1.78 -1.42 35.10
N GLU A 232 -1.78 -1.94 33.87
CA GLU A 232 -0.85 -3.01 33.47
C GLU A 232 0.61 -2.51 33.54
N GLU A 233 0.89 -1.28 33.08
CA GLU A 233 2.23 -0.67 33.18
C GLU A 233 2.65 -0.38 34.62
N ILE A 234 1.72 0.10 35.46
CA ILE A 234 1.95 0.38 36.90
C ILE A 234 2.37 -0.89 37.61
N ASN A 235 1.61 -1.98 37.45
CA ASN A 235 1.92 -3.28 38.07
C ASN A 235 3.32 -3.78 37.67
N GLN A 236 3.72 -3.53 36.42
CA GLN A 236 5.05 -3.94 35.93
C GLN A 236 6.17 -3.10 36.52
N VAL A 237 5.93 -1.82 36.79
CA VAL A 237 6.87 -0.96 37.50
C VAL A 237 6.99 -1.34 38.97
N GLU A 238 5.88 -1.69 39.64
CA GLU A 238 5.91 -2.22 41.01
C GLU A 238 6.76 -3.50 41.08
N ASN A 239 6.54 -4.43 40.15
CA ASN A 239 7.35 -5.65 40.02
C ASN A 239 8.83 -5.36 39.76
N LEU A 240 9.15 -4.40 38.87
CA LEU A 240 10.53 -3.98 38.58
C LEU A 240 11.21 -3.41 39.83
N ILE A 241 10.50 -2.55 40.56
CA ILE A 241 11.00 -1.93 41.79
C ILE A 241 11.25 -3.01 42.84
N ASN A 242 10.32 -3.94 43.04
CA ASN A 242 10.48 -5.03 44.00
C ASN A 242 11.72 -5.89 43.68
N LEU A 243 11.88 -6.30 42.42
CA LEU A 243 13.04 -7.07 41.97
C LEU A 243 14.36 -6.35 42.26
N HIS A 244 14.41 -5.05 41.97
CA HIS A 244 15.60 -4.25 42.22
C HIS A 244 15.85 -4.00 43.72
N GLN A 245 14.79 -3.87 44.53
CA GLN A 245 14.89 -3.80 45.99
C GLN A 245 15.49 -5.09 46.56
N LEU A 246 14.97 -6.27 46.17
CA LEU A 246 15.50 -7.56 46.58
C LEU A 246 17.00 -7.69 46.25
N ARG A 247 17.39 -7.33 45.02
CA ARG A 247 18.80 -7.35 44.57
C ARG A 247 19.72 -6.43 45.39
N LYS A 248 19.16 -5.40 46.01
CA LYS A 248 19.88 -4.38 46.77
C LYS A 248 19.54 -4.42 48.26
N ASN A 249 19.04 -5.55 48.76
CA ASN A 249 18.69 -5.75 50.16
C ASN A 249 17.78 -4.63 50.72
N HIS A 250 16.80 -4.19 49.92
CA HIS A 250 15.83 -3.14 50.26
C HIS A 250 16.43 -1.76 50.58
N GLN A 251 17.63 -1.47 50.06
CA GLN A 251 18.32 -0.20 50.31
C GLN A 251 17.94 0.92 49.33
N LEU A 252 17.18 0.62 48.27
CA LEU A 252 16.87 1.64 47.26
C LEU A 252 15.86 2.64 47.78
N GLN A 253 16.12 3.91 47.49
CA GLN A 253 15.35 5.06 47.92
C GLN A 253 14.52 5.54 46.72
N ILE A 254 13.32 4.98 46.57
CA ILE A 254 12.42 5.23 45.44
C ILE A 254 11.04 5.55 45.99
N ARG A 255 10.45 6.67 45.54
CA ARG A 255 9.07 7.04 45.77
C ARG A 255 8.28 6.83 44.48
N PHE A 256 7.26 5.98 44.53
CA PHE A 256 6.34 5.76 43.43
C PHE A 256 4.95 6.20 43.87
N TRP A 257 4.39 7.19 43.18
CA TRP A 257 3.09 7.74 43.48
C TRP A 257 2.26 7.89 42.21
N TYR A 258 0.98 7.54 42.31
CA TYR A 258 0.03 7.66 41.22
C TYR A 258 -1.39 7.95 41.72
N ASP A 259 -2.16 8.70 40.94
CA ASP A 259 -3.59 8.89 41.16
C ASP A 259 -4.39 7.64 40.76
N GLU A 260 -5.31 7.14 41.61
CA GLU A 260 -6.10 5.92 41.29
C GLU A 260 -6.95 6.05 40.02
N GLU A 261 -7.41 7.26 39.69
CA GLU A 261 -8.23 7.54 38.51
C GLU A 261 -7.53 7.29 37.18
N ILE A 262 -6.20 7.20 37.16
CA ILE A 262 -5.42 7.02 35.93
C ILE A 262 -5.32 5.57 35.48
N LYS A 263 -5.63 4.60 36.35
CA LYS A 263 -5.44 3.16 36.09
C LYS A 263 -6.13 2.68 34.82
N LYS A 264 -7.29 3.27 34.49
CA LYS A 264 -8.10 2.91 33.32
C LYS A 264 -7.69 3.64 32.04
N ILE A 265 -6.77 4.60 32.11
CA ILE A 265 -6.31 5.33 30.93
C ILE A 265 -5.54 4.37 30.04
N GLU A 266 -5.87 4.36 28.75
CA GLU A 266 -5.15 3.56 27.77
C GLU A 266 -3.87 4.26 27.30
N ILE A 267 -2.77 3.52 27.31
CA ILE A 267 -1.45 3.97 26.87
C ILE A 267 -0.79 2.93 25.98
N ILE A 268 0.10 3.35 25.07
CA ILE A 268 0.95 2.40 24.34
C ILE A 268 1.83 1.62 25.34
N PRO A 269 2.07 0.32 25.11
CA PRO A 269 2.83 -0.50 26.05
C PRO A 269 4.31 -0.13 26.14
N LEU A 270 4.93 -0.50 27.26
CA LEU A 270 6.36 -0.34 27.58
C LEU A 270 6.82 1.12 27.70
N VAL A 271 5.95 2.04 28.09
CA VAL A 271 6.30 3.45 28.29
C VAL A 271 6.91 3.66 29.67
N LEU A 272 6.15 3.35 30.72
CA LEU A 272 6.53 3.59 32.10
C LEU A 272 7.73 2.72 32.49
N ILE A 273 7.71 1.45 32.10
CA ILE A 273 8.81 0.51 32.38
C ILE A 273 10.13 0.98 31.76
N THR A 274 10.12 1.57 30.55
CA THR A 274 11.33 2.07 29.90
C THR A 274 11.92 3.27 30.64
N LEU A 275 11.06 4.17 31.16
CA LEU A 275 11.50 5.32 31.96
C LEU A 275 12.11 4.88 33.28
N VAL A 276 11.49 3.92 33.95
CA VAL A 276 11.97 3.38 35.22
C VAL A 276 13.24 2.54 35.04
N GLU A 277 13.36 1.76 33.96
CA GLU A 277 14.61 1.09 33.61
C GLU A 277 15.77 2.08 33.41
N ASN A 278 15.50 3.21 32.76
CA ASN A 278 16.48 4.27 32.56
C ASN A 278 16.98 4.81 33.91
N MET A 279 16.05 5.05 34.84
CA MET A 279 16.35 5.44 36.22
C MET A 279 17.22 4.39 36.94
N PHE A 280 16.94 3.08 36.80
CA PHE A 280 17.77 2.03 37.40
C PHE A 280 19.16 1.89 36.78
N LYS A 281 19.29 2.14 35.48
CA LYS A 281 20.57 2.04 34.76
C LYS A 281 21.50 3.21 35.06
N HIS A 282 20.95 4.41 35.20
CA HIS A 282 21.73 5.65 35.25
C HIS A 282 21.57 6.44 36.55
N GLY A 283 20.64 6.06 37.43
CA GLY A 283 20.38 6.75 38.68
C GLY A 283 21.20 6.25 39.87
N ASN A 284 21.61 7.18 40.72
CA ASN A 284 22.05 6.87 42.09
C ASN A 284 20.82 6.77 42.99
N LEU A 285 20.39 5.54 43.28
CA LEU A 285 19.17 5.25 44.02
C LEU A 285 19.41 4.88 45.49
N LEU A 286 20.63 5.07 46.00
CA LEU A 286 21.00 4.70 47.37
C LEU A 286 21.05 5.91 48.32
N SER A 287 20.85 7.13 47.82
CA SER A 287 20.91 8.36 48.60
C SER A 287 19.61 8.58 49.38
N PRO A 288 19.59 8.49 50.73
CA PRO A 288 18.36 8.68 51.52
C PRO A 288 17.87 10.14 51.52
N SER A 289 18.80 11.10 51.38
CA SER A 289 18.46 12.52 51.28
C SER A 289 17.92 12.91 49.90
N GLU A 290 18.17 12.08 48.87
CA GLU A 290 17.85 12.37 47.47
C GLU A 290 17.23 11.13 46.79
N PRO A 291 16.06 10.68 47.25
CA PRO A 291 15.39 9.53 46.66
C PRO A 291 14.91 9.85 45.25
N ALA A 292 14.86 8.82 44.40
CA ALA A 292 14.25 8.97 43.10
C ALA A 292 12.72 8.99 43.21
N GLU A 293 12.07 9.71 42.30
CA GLU A 293 10.63 9.90 42.29
C GLU A 293 10.04 9.51 40.95
N ILE A 294 8.91 8.83 41.00
CA ILE A 294 8.09 8.47 39.84
C ILE A 294 6.66 8.90 40.20
N ASN A 295 6.17 9.93 39.51
CA ASN A 295 4.86 10.53 39.78
C ASN A 295 3.99 10.43 38.54
N LEU A 296 2.77 9.92 38.70
CA LEU A 296 1.77 9.85 37.64
C LEU A 296 0.47 10.50 38.09
N TYR A 297 0.00 11.49 37.34
CA TYR A 297 -1.21 12.23 37.71
C TYR A 297 -1.93 12.79 36.51
N LEU A 298 -3.19 13.17 36.74
CA LEU A 298 -3.95 13.97 35.79
C LEU A 298 -3.73 15.46 36.05
N LYS A 299 -3.45 16.20 34.99
CA LYS A 299 -3.39 17.66 35.03
C LYS A 299 -4.02 18.25 33.78
N ASP A 300 -5.06 19.06 33.97
CA ASP A 300 -5.79 19.74 32.89
C ASP A 300 -6.27 18.78 31.80
N GLY A 301 -6.71 17.58 32.19
CA GLY A 301 -7.17 16.53 31.26
C GLY A 301 -6.05 15.78 30.52
N ASN A 302 -4.79 15.98 30.90
CA ASN A 302 -3.64 15.26 30.34
C ASN A 302 -3.04 14.30 31.38
N LEU A 303 -2.61 13.13 30.93
CA LEU A 303 -1.77 12.25 31.72
C LEU A 303 -0.37 12.84 31.78
N VAL A 304 0.13 13.06 33.00
CA VAL A 304 1.49 13.52 33.26
C VAL A 304 2.27 12.41 33.96
N ILE A 305 3.42 12.06 33.39
CA ILE A 305 4.37 11.12 33.96
C ILE A 305 5.68 11.88 34.19
N GLU A 306 6.12 11.93 35.44
CA GLU A 306 7.35 12.60 35.85
C GLU A 306 8.28 11.61 36.54
N THR A 307 9.55 11.60 36.12
CA THR A 307 10.59 10.82 36.79
C THR A 307 11.76 11.70 37.13
N VAL A 308 12.25 11.62 38.37
CA VAL A 308 13.38 12.40 38.87
C VAL A 308 14.35 11.48 39.55
N ASN A 309 15.64 11.54 39.18
CA ASN A 309 16.68 10.77 39.87
C ASN A 309 18.03 11.49 39.85
N LEU A 310 18.81 11.33 40.90
CA LEU A 310 20.22 11.75 40.90
C LEU A 310 21.00 10.92 39.88
N ILE A 311 21.89 11.53 39.11
CA ILE A 311 22.74 10.82 38.14
C ILE A 311 23.83 10.03 38.87
N ALA A 312 24.00 8.76 38.53
CA ALA A 312 25.09 7.94 39.02
C ALA A 312 26.43 8.38 38.42
N PRO A 313 27.55 8.32 39.18
CA PRO A 313 28.87 8.57 38.63
C PRO A 313 29.16 7.61 37.45
N PRO A 314 29.85 8.09 36.40
CA PRO A 314 29.88 7.44 35.10
C PRO A 314 30.47 6.02 35.18
N LYS A 315 29.67 5.03 34.79
CA LYS A 315 30.14 3.68 34.45
C LYS A 315 29.90 3.45 32.96
N SER A 316 30.94 3.67 32.14
CA SER A 316 31.01 3.32 30.70
C SER A 316 30.09 4.08 29.73
N ASN A 317 30.66 4.53 28.60
CA ASN A 317 30.07 5.42 27.59
C ASN A 317 29.10 4.76 26.58
N ALA A 318 28.54 3.57 26.86
CA ALA A 318 27.73 2.85 25.89
C ALA A 318 26.23 2.95 26.19
N GLY A 319 25.51 3.83 25.47
CA GLY A 319 24.07 3.65 25.23
C GLY A 319 23.09 4.60 25.94
N LEU A 320 23.55 5.68 26.59
CA LEU A 320 22.73 6.65 27.36
C LEU A 320 21.42 7.10 26.67
N ASN A 321 21.38 7.10 25.34
CA ASN A 321 20.31 7.71 24.55
C ASN A 321 19.46 6.73 23.72
N ALA A 322 19.75 5.42 23.71
CA ALA A 322 19.05 4.50 22.80
C ALA A 322 17.59 4.24 23.23
N GLY A 323 17.36 3.99 24.53
CA GLY A 323 16.03 3.74 25.08
C GLY A 323 15.12 4.96 24.99
N ILE A 324 15.61 6.12 25.42
CA ILE A 324 14.88 7.41 25.37
C ILE A 324 14.56 7.80 23.92
N LYS A 325 15.50 7.65 22.99
CA LYS A 325 15.25 7.96 21.57
C LYS A 325 14.20 7.03 20.95
N ASN A 326 14.15 5.78 21.37
CA ASN A 326 13.15 4.82 20.88
C ASN A 326 11.76 5.11 21.44
N ILE A 327 11.63 5.43 22.72
CA ILE A 327 10.33 5.76 23.32
C ILE A 327 9.79 7.08 22.76
N THR A 328 10.61 8.11 22.54
CA THR A 328 10.17 9.37 21.90
C THR A 328 9.59 9.11 20.52
N LYS A 329 10.29 8.32 19.67
CA LYS A 329 9.76 7.95 18.35
C LYS A 329 8.44 7.18 18.40
N ARG A 330 8.27 6.30 19.40
CA ARG A 330 7.03 5.52 19.59
C ARG A 330 5.89 6.44 20.01
N LEU A 331 6.15 7.39 20.91
CA LEU A 331 5.19 8.40 21.35
C LEU A 331 4.80 9.31 20.17
N ASP A 332 5.76 9.77 19.37
CA ASP A 332 5.50 10.59 18.17
C ASP A 332 4.62 9.84 17.16
N TYR A 333 4.86 8.53 16.97
CA TYR A 333 4.06 7.71 16.05
C TYR A 333 2.63 7.48 16.55
N ALA A 334 2.46 7.24 17.86
CA ALA A 334 1.17 6.89 18.44
C ALA A 334 0.28 8.11 18.72
N TYR A 335 0.87 9.22 19.18
CA TYR A 335 0.13 10.39 19.65
C TYR A 335 0.36 11.65 18.81
N GLY A 336 1.42 11.69 17.99
CA GLY A 336 1.79 12.89 17.23
C GLY A 336 1.95 14.11 18.14
N GLU A 337 1.32 15.22 17.77
CA GLU A 337 1.33 16.48 18.52
C GLU A 337 0.61 16.40 19.88
N ASN A 338 -0.11 15.31 20.17
CA ASN A 338 -0.81 15.10 21.43
C ASN A 338 0.08 14.54 22.54
N SER A 339 1.38 14.36 22.29
CA SER A 339 2.35 14.04 23.32
C SER A 339 3.48 15.05 23.35
N THR A 340 4.02 15.30 24.54
CA THR A 340 5.22 16.12 24.72
C THR A 340 6.16 15.40 25.66
N PHE A 341 7.38 15.14 25.20
CA PHE A 341 8.44 14.53 25.97
C PHE A 341 9.55 15.55 26.21
N LYS A 342 9.88 15.83 27.47
CA LYS A 342 10.97 16.72 27.85
C LYS A 342 11.88 16.00 28.83
N SER A 343 13.20 16.11 28.63
CA SER A 343 14.18 15.69 29.61
C SER A 343 15.26 16.75 29.79
N HIS A 344 15.77 16.88 31.01
CA HIS A 344 16.86 17.81 31.32
C HIS A 344 17.65 17.31 32.54
N VAL A 345 18.85 17.87 32.70
CA VAL A 345 19.67 17.71 33.90
C VAL A 345 19.71 19.05 34.60
N ASP A 346 19.40 19.08 35.90
CA ASP A 346 19.48 20.31 36.69
C ASP A 346 20.90 20.58 37.22
N GLU A 347 21.12 21.76 37.81
CA GLU A 347 22.42 22.17 38.37
C GLU A 347 22.91 21.28 39.53
N ARG A 348 22.02 20.47 40.11
CA ARG A 348 22.28 19.54 41.20
C ARG A 348 22.49 18.10 40.71
N ASN A 349 22.65 17.90 39.40
CA ASN A 349 22.81 16.59 38.74
C ASN A 349 21.59 15.66 38.85
N PHE A 350 20.39 16.19 38.99
CA PHE A 350 19.16 15.41 38.83
C PHE A 350 18.79 15.32 37.36
N TYR A 351 18.60 14.10 36.88
CA TYR A 351 17.96 13.85 35.59
C TYR A 351 16.45 13.84 35.79
N GLN A 352 15.76 14.69 35.05
CA GLN A 352 14.31 14.83 35.11
C GLN A 352 13.70 14.54 33.74
N VAL A 353 12.65 13.73 33.72
CA VAL A 353 11.82 13.47 32.54
C VAL A 353 10.40 13.88 32.86
N LYS A 354 9.77 14.59 31.93
CA LYS A 354 8.35 14.91 31.95
C LYS A 354 7.73 14.51 30.63
N LEU A 355 6.78 13.58 30.69
CA LEU A 355 5.94 13.16 29.58
C LEU A 355 4.53 13.64 29.86
N THR A 356 3.94 14.34 28.90
CA THR A 356 2.54 14.77 28.93
C THR A 356 1.84 14.18 27.72
N ILE A 357 0.75 13.46 27.94
CA ILE A 357 -0.06 12.83 26.90
C ILE A 357 -1.48 13.34 27.04
N ARG A 358 -2.02 13.91 25.96
CA ARG A 358 -3.43 14.30 25.91
C ARG A 358 -4.28 13.05 25.74
N ILE A 359 -5.18 12.82 26.69
CA ILE A 359 -6.06 11.67 26.68
C ILE A 359 -7.30 12.05 25.87
N PHE A 360 -7.67 11.22 24.90
CA PHE A 360 -8.97 11.34 24.26
C PHE A 360 -9.96 10.58 25.13
N SER A 361 -10.83 11.28 25.87
CA SER A 361 -12.00 10.60 26.43
C SER A 361 -12.94 10.30 25.27
N ASP A 362 -13.08 9.03 24.91
CA ASP A 362 -14.22 8.62 24.10
C ASP A 362 -15.50 9.08 24.81
N SER A 363 -16.28 9.86 24.08
CA SER A 363 -17.58 10.41 24.51
C SER A 363 -18.66 9.34 24.44
#